data_AF-A0A167TSU0-F1
#
_entry.id   AF-A0A167TSU0-F1
#
_cell.length_a   1.000
_cell.length_b   1.000
_cell.length_c   1.000
_cell.angle_alpha   90.00
_cell.angle_beta   90.00
_cell.angle_gamma   90.00
#
_symmetry.space_group_name_H-M   'P 1'
#
loop_
_entity.id
_entity.type
_entity.pdbx_description
1 polymer ?
#
loop_
_entity_poly.entity_id
_entity_poly.type
_entity_poly.pdbx_seq_one_letter_code
_entity_poly.pdbx_strand_id
1 'polypeptide(L)' 'LAGVIYLHVFHFTARIFNTKGNLWYHDGATTGTSCIPEGNVADIDRDVLT' A
#
# COMPACT_ATOMS: atom_id res chain seq x y z
N LEU A 1 11.54 5.46 -3.71
CA LEU A 1 10.45 4.52 -3.37
C LEU A 1 10.30 4.55 -1.86
N ALA A 2 9.12 4.86 -1.35
CA ALA A 2 8.85 4.82 0.08
C ALA A 2 7.68 3.84 0.31
N GLY A 3 7.79 2.99 1.34
CA GLY A 3 6.77 2.00 1.68
C GLY A 3 6.68 1.84 3.19
N VAL A 4 5.47 1.60 3.69
CA VAL A 4 5.23 1.31 5.11
C VAL A 4 4.88 -0.16 5.22
N ILE A 5 5.65 -0.92 6.02
CA ILE A 5 5.41 -2.35 6.26
C ILE A 5 4.87 -2.50 7.69
N TYR A 6 3.66 -3.03 7.81
CA TYR A 6 3.09 -3.44 9.11
C TYR A 6 3.25 -4.94 9.28
N LEU A 7 3.81 -5.37 10.42
CA LEU A 7 4.03 -6.78 10.76
C LEU A 7 3.04 -7.20 11.87
N HIS A 8 2.16 -8.16 11.58
CA HIS A 8 1.38 -8.84 12.62
C HIS A 8 1.44 -10.36 12.37
N VAL A 9 2.28 -11.05 13.17
CA VAL A 9 2.28 -12.52 13.36
C VAL A 9 2.38 -13.35 12.05
N PHE A 10 3.40 -13.12 11.22
CA PHE A 10 3.75 -13.83 9.96
C PHE A 10 3.15 -13.31 8.65
N HIS A 11 2.33 -12.26 8.70
CA HIS A 11 1.86 -11.60 7.48
C HIS A 11 2.24 -10.13 7.51
N PHE A 12 2.84 -9.63 6.43
CA PHE A 12 3.06 -8.20 6.28
C PHE A 12 1.99 -7.62 5.39
N THR A 13 1.66 -6.36 5.62
CA THR A 13 0.88 -5.57 4.66
C THR A 13 1.65 -4.30 4.36
N ALA A 14 1.82 -4.03 3.07
CA ALA A 14 2.55 -2.90 2.57
C ALA A 14 1.71 -2.10 1.58
N ARG A 15 1.83 -0.77 1.70
CA ARG A 15 1.37 0.20 0.71
C ARG A 15 2.57 0.92 0.16
N ILE A 16 2.72 0.89 -1.15
CA ILE A 16 3.88 1.38 -1.89
C ILE A 16 3.41 2.56 -2.72
N PHE A 17 4.14 3.67 -2.69
CA PHE A 17 3.85 4.81 -3.55
C PHE A 17 5.10 5.41 -4.20
N ASN A 18 4.90 6.00 -5.38
CA ASN A 18 5.94 6.72 -6.11
C ASN A 18 5.80 8.24 -5.96
N THR A 19 6.75 8.99 -6.53
CA THR A 19 6.74 10.47 -6.49
C THR A 19 5.59 11.11 -7.28
N LYS A 20 4.91 10.33 -8.13
CA LYS A 20 3.69 10.76 -8.85
C LYS A 20 2.41 10.47 -8.05
N GLY A 21 2.54 9.87 -6.86
CA GLY A 21 1.41 9.51 -6.00
C GLY A 21 0.72 8.21 -6.37
N ASN A 22 1.17 7.47 -7.39
CA ASN A 22 0.58 6.17 -7.71
C ASN A 22 0.76 5.23 -6.52
N LEU A 23 -0.30 4.47 -6.20
CA LEU A 23 -0.43 3.64 -5.01
C LEU A 23 -0.64 2.17 -5.38
N TRP A 24 0.07 1.30 -4.66
CA TRP A 24 -0.09 -0.15 -4.78
C TRP A 24 -0.15 -0.84 -3.42
N TYR A 25 -0.93 -1.92 -3.35
CA TYR A 25 -1.04 -2.84 -2.22
C TYR A 25 -0.19 -4.10 -2.44
N HIS A 26 0.43 -4.59 -1.37
CA HIS A 26 1.15 -5.85 -1.36
C HIS A 26 1.17 -6.48 0.04
N ASP A 27 0.87 -7.77 0.14
CA ASP A 27 0.83 -8.50 1.42
C ASP A 27 1.57 -9.84 1.46
N GLY A 28 2.21 -10.23 0.36
CA GLY A 28 3.03 -11.43 0.31
C GLY A 28 2.29 -12.78 0.25
N ALA A 29 1.10 -12.97 0.86
CA ALA A 29 0.34 -14.22 0.67
C ALA A 29 -0.76 -14.14 -0.38
N THR A 30 -1.62 -13.12 -0.38
CA THR A 30 -2.73 -13.07 -1.38
C THR A 30 -2.22 -12.53 -2.71
N THR A 31 -1.32 -11.56 -2.63
CA THR A 31 -0.76 -10.86 -3.78
C THR A 31 0.39 -11.63 -4.46
N GLY A 32 0.93 -12.66 -3.82
CA GLY A 32 2.04 -13.47 -4.35
C GLY A 32 3.27 -12.61 -4.63
N THR A 33 3.71 -12.54 -5.89
CA THR A 33 4.82 -11.68 -6.34
C THR A 33 4.37 -10.38 -6.99
N SER A 34 3.06 -10.11 -7.01
CA SER A 34 2.48 -8.95 -7.70
C SER A 34 2.08 -7.86 -6.71
N CYS A 35 2.08 -6.61 -7.18
CA CYS A 35 1.51 -5.48 -6.44
C CYS A 35 0.19 -5.08 -7.10
N ILE A 36 -0.88 -4.92 -6.31
CA ILE A 36 -2.21 -4.58 -6.83
C ILE A 36 -2.32 -3.05 -6.91
N PRO A 37 -2.65 -2.46 -8.07
CA PRO A 37 -2.87 -1.02 -8.18
C PRO A 37 -4.12 -0.59 -7.40
N GLU A 38 -3.98 0.36 -6.47
CA GLU A 38 -5.08 0.88 -5.65
C GLU A 38 -5.53 2.29 -6.04
N GLY A 39 -4.72 3.04 -6.80
CA GLY A 39 -5.09 4.38 -7.27
C GLY A 39 -3.99 5.42 -7.08
N ASN A 40 -4.37 6.65 -6.74
CA ASN A 40 -3.43 7.73 -6.39
C ASN A 40 -3.63 8.16 -4.93
N VAL A 41 -2.54 8.45 -4.23
CA VAL A 41 -2.55 8.94 -2.84
C VAL A 41 -3.33 10.26 -2.69
N ALA A 42 -3.44 11.05 -3.76
CA ALA A 42 -4.22 12.28 -3.77
C ALA A 42 -5.74 12.03 -3.66
N ASP A 43 -6.19 10.83 -4.05
CA ASP A 43 -7.60 10.43 -4.01
C ASP A 43 -7.98 9.81 -2.66
N ILE A 44 -7.01 9.61 -1.75
CA ILE A 44 -7.30 9.15 -0.40
C ILE A 44 -8.00 10.28 0.34
N ASP A 45 -9.26 10.00 0.69
CA ASP A 45 -10.08 10.92 1.46
C ASP A 45 -9.40 11.22 2.81
N ARG A 46 -9.10 12.50 3.03
CA ARG A 46 -8.41 12.95 4.23
C ARG A 46 -9.29 12.84 5.47
N ASP A 47 -10.60 12.81 5.31
CA ASP A 47 -11.56 12.74 6.41
C ASP A 47 -11.59 11.35 7.08
N VAL A 48 -11.02 10.32 6.44
CA VAL A 48 -10.85 8.98 7.04
C VAL A 48 -9.70 8.94 8.06
N LEU A 49 -8.84 9.97 8.09
CA LEU A 49 -7.65 10.04 8.94
C LEU A 49 -7.82 10.93 10.19
N THR A 50 -9.00 11.54 10.40
CA THR A 50 -9.32 12.40 11.55
C THR A 50 -10.27 11.76 12.55
#